data_AF-A0AAW6JST2-F1
#
_entry.id   AF-A0AAW6JST2-F1
#
_cell.length_a   1.000
_cell.length_b   1.000
_cell.length_c   1.000
_cell.angle_alpha   90.00
_cell.angle_beta   90.00
_cell.angle_gamma   90.00
#
_symmetry.space_group_name_H-M   'P 1'
#
loop_
_entity.id
_entity.type
_entity.pdbx_description
1 polymer ?
#
loop_
_entity_poly.entity_id
_entity_poly.type
_entity_poly.pdbx_seq_one_letter_code
_entity_poly.pdbx_strand_id
1 'polypeptide(L)'
;FLEKQIQRKKAHLNRYLPMSIRISQQQEQLEEAKKIAQIHAERVNELAWELAKEIKLLKTCADELSPMYWQVYYKPFITGFKTISVPFVRSDGEVWMIVNRIV
;
A
#
# COMPACT_ATOMS: atom_id res chain seq x y z
N PHE A 1 -51.87 -24.32 16.55
CA PHE A 1 -51.55 -23.38 15.44
C PHE A 1 -50.26 -22.59 15.72
N LEU A 2 -50.12 -21.99 16.90
CA LEU A 2 -48.90 -21.24 17.30
C LEU A 2 -47.61 -22.07 17.28
N GLU A 3 -47.62 -23.32 17.77
CA GLU A 3 -46.42 -24.16 17.81
C GLU A 3 -45.86 -24.46 16.42
N LYS A 4 -46.76 -24.66 15.45
CA LYS A 4 -46.42 -24.89 14.04
C LYS A 4 -45.80 -23.65 13.39
N GLN A 5 -46.24 -22.45 13.80
CA GLN A 5 -45.65 -21.16 13.39
C GLN A 5 -44.24 -20.98 14.00
N ILE A 6 -44.07 -21.32 15.28
CA ILE A 6 -42.78 -21.24 15.99
C ILE A 6 -41.76 -22.20 15.36
N GLN A 7 -42.16 -23.44 15.06
CA GLN A 7 -41.29 -24.42 14.40
C GLN A 7 -40.86 -23.97 13.00
N ARG A 8 -41.75 -23.38 12.21
CA ARG A 8 -41.42 -22.84 10.89
C ARG A 8 -40.42 -21.68 10.97
N LYS A 9 -40.60 -20.76 11.92
CA LYS A 9 -39.64 -19.67 12.17
C LYS A 9 -38.27 -20.18 12.64
N LYS A 10 -38.24 -21.14 13.57
CA LYS A 10 -36.99 -21.77 14.03
C LYS A 10 -36.26 -22.50 12.89
N ALA A 11 -36.98 -23.23 12.05
CA ALA A 11 -36.40 -23.91 10.88
C ALA A 11 -35.85 -22.93 9.83
N HIS A 12 -36.51 -21.79 9.61
CA HIS A 12 -35.99 -20.72 8.77
C HIS A 12 -34.69 -20.13 9.36
N LEU A 13 -34.67 -19.79 10.65
CA LEU A 13 -33.49 -19.25 11.32
C LEU A 13 -32.30 -20.22 11.30
N ASN A 14 -32.54 -21.51 11.57
CA ASN A 14 -31.50 -22.54 11.52
C ASN A 14 -30.91 -22.75 10.12
N ARG A 15 -31.63 -22.37 9.06
CA ARG A 15 -31.15 -22.47 7.69
C ARG A 15 -30.17 -21.32 7.33
N TYR A 16 -30.29 -20.16 7.97
CA TYR A 16 -29.42 -18.99 7.71
C TYR A 16 -28.22 -18.89 8.66
N LEU A 17 -28.32 -19.45 9.87
CA LEU A 17 -27.23 -19.52 10.85
C LEU A 17 -25.88 -20.02 10.30
N PRO A 18 -25.80 -21.09 9.48
CA PRO A 18 -24.54 -21.58 8.94
C PRO A 18 -23.87 -20.57 7.99
N MET A 19 -24.68 -19.78 7.28
CA MET A 19 -24.19 -18.79 6.33
C MET A 19 -23.69 -17.54 7.07
N SER A 20 -24.40 -17.08 8.10
CA SER A 20 -23.95 -15.94 8.91
C SER A 20 -22.68 -16.25 9.70
N ILE A 21 -22.52 -17.48 10.19
CA ILE A 21 -21.28 -17.91 10.89
C ILE A 21 -20.11 -17.93 9.91
N ARG A 22 -20.30 -18.45 8.69
CA ARG A 22 -19.26 -18.43 7.64
C ARG A 22 -18.86 -17.02 7.22
N ILE A 23 -19.84 -16.12 7.07
CA ILE A 23 -19.58 -14.71 6.74
C ILE A 23 -18.80 -14.04 7.87
N SER A 24 -19.18 -14.27 9.14
CA SER A 24 -18.47 -13.71 10.30
C SER A 24 -17.01 -14.20 10.38
N GLN A 25 -16.77 -15.49 10.12
CA GLN A 25 -15.42 -16.06 10.10
C GLN A 25 -14.58 -15.51 8.94
N GLN A 26 -15.17 -15.30 7.76
CA GLN A 26 -14.51 -14.66 6.63
C GLN A 26 -14.20 -13.18 6.92
N GLN A 27 -15.08 -12.49 7.66
CA GLN A 27 -14.88 -11.10 8.06
C GLN A 27 -13.66 -10.94 8.96
N GLU A 28 -13.49 -11.81 9.96
CA GLU A 28 -12.35 -11.78 10.87
C GLU A 28 -11.02 -12.05 10.14
N GLN A 29 -10.99 -13.06 9.27
CA GLN A 29 -9.81 -13.37 8.46
C GLN A 29 -9.44 -12.22 7.51
N LEU A 30 -10.46 -11.54 6.96
CA LEU A 30 -10.26 -10.38 6.09
C LEU A 30 -9.67 -9.20 6.87
N GLU A 31 -10.13 -8.94 8.08
CA GLU A 31 -9.61 -7.85 8.93
C GLU A 31 -8.16 -8.11 9.38
N GLU A 32 -7.79 -9.36 9.68
CA GLU A 32 -6.38 -9.71 9.93
C GLU A 32 -5.51 -9.52 8.68
N ALA A 33 -5.97 -10.00 7.52
CA ALA A 33 -5.25 -9.82 6.26
C ALA A 33 -5.09 -8.34 5.88
N LYS A 34 -6.13 -7.52 6.12
CA LYS A 34 -6.09 -6.06 5.92
C LYS A 34 -5.02 -5.40 6.80
N LYS A 35 -4.94 -5.78 8.08
CA LYS A 35 -3.91 -5.24 8.99
C LYS A 35 -2.50 -5.57 8.52
N ILE A 36 -2.27 -6.80 8.04
CA ILE A 36 -0.97 -7.20 7.49
C ILE A 36 -0.65 -6.36 6.24
N ALA A 37 -1.61 -6.21 5.32
CA ALA A 37 -1.44 -5.39 4.13
C ALA A 37 -1.16 -3.91 4.47
N GLN A 38 -1.80 -3.37 5.51
CA GLN A 38 -1.56 -2.02 6.01
C GLN A 38 -0.13 -1.83 6.50
N ILE A 39 0.40 -2.76 7.30
CA ILE A 39 1.79 -2.71 7.78
C ILE A 39 2.75 -2.70 6.60
N HIS A 40 2.51 -3.52 5.58
CA HIS A 40 3.35 -3.54 4.39
C HIS A 40 3.29 -2.23 3.60
N ALA A 41 2.12 -1.65 3.45
CA ALA A 41 1.94 -0.38 2.76
C ALA A 41 2.58 0.81 3.51
N GLU A 42 2.49 0.84 4.84
CA GLU A 42 3.20 1.82 5.67
C GLU A 42 4.72 1.67 5.51
N ARG A 43 5.24 0.44 5.54
CA ARG A 43 6.67 0.16 5.31
C ARG A 43 7.13 0.58 3.91
N VAL A 44 6.30 0.39 2.88
CA VAL A 44 6.60 0.90 1.53
C VAL A 44 6.73 2.42 1.54
N ASN A 45 5.86 3.12 2.27
CA ASN A 45 5.91 4.58 2.37
C ASN A 45 7.17 5.07 3.12
N GLU A 46 7.57 4.38 4.18
CA GLU A 46 8.83 4.68 4.90
C GLU A 46 10.04 4.51 3.98
N LEU A 47 10.15 3.36 3.30
CA LEU A 47 11.24 3.10 2.35
C LEU A 47 11.25 4.11 1.20
N ALA A 48 10.08 4.49 0.70
CA ALA A 48 9.96 5.51 -0.34
C ALA A 48 10.46 6.88 0.13
N TRP A 49 10.25 7.22 1.41
CA TRP A 49 10.74 8.47 1.98
C TRP A 49 12.26 8.46 2.17
N GLU A 50 12.82 7.36 2.67
CA GLU A 50 14.26 7.17 2.77
C GLU A 50 14.93 7.24 1.39
N LEU A 51 14.37 6.53 0.42
CA LEU A 51 14.84 6.54 -0.96
C LEU A 51 14.76 7.95 -1.57
N ALA A 52 13.67 8.68 -1.33
CA ALA A 52 13.53 10.05 -1.80
C ALA A 52 14.61 10.97 -1.22
N LYS A 53 14.95 10.80 0.06
CA LYS A 53 16.02 11.55 0.72
C LYS A 53 17.38 11.22 0.11
N GLU A 54 17.67 9.94 -0.08
CA GLU A 54 18.94 9.47 -0.63
C GLU A 54 19.14 9.97 -2.08
N ILE A 55 18.09 9.94 -2.89
CA ILE A 55 18.11 10.44 -4.26
C ILE A 55 18.39 11.95 -4.30
N LYS A 56 17.83 12.72 -3.36
CA LYS A 56 18.12 14.16 -3.24
C LYS A 56 19.58 14.42 -2.88
N LEU A 57 20.14 13.66 -1.94
CA LEU A 57 21.55 13.75 -1.58
C LEU A 57 22.45 13.41 -2.77
N LEU A 58 22.15 12.30 -3.47
CA LEU A 58 22.87 11.88 -4.66
C LEU A 58 22.82 12.94 -5.77
N LYS A 59 21.67 13.61 -5.95
CA LYS A 59 21.52 14.72 -6.89
C LYS A 59 22.43 15.88 -6.52
N THR A 60 22.44 16.31 -5.27
CA THR A 60 23.33 17.39 -4.80
C THR A 60 24.80 17.03 -5.04
N CYS A 61 25.22 15.81 -4.70
CA CYS A 61 26.59 15.36 -4.95
C CYS A 61 26.91 15.33 -6.46
N ALA A 62 25.95 14.90 -7.29
CA ALA A 62 26.12 14.90 -8.73
C ALA A 62 26.24 16.32 -9.30
N ASP A 63 25.47 17.28 -8.79
CA ASP A 63 25.52 18.68 -9.22
C ASP A 63 26.87 19.34 -8.82
N GLU A 64 27.40 19.01 -7.65
CA GLU A 64 28.71 19.47 -7.18
C GLU A 64 29.88 18.85 -7.97
N LEU A 65 29.80 17.55 -8.25
CA LEU A 65 30.88 16.83 -8.94
C LEU A 65 30.85 17.01 -10.46
N SER A 66 29.68 17.29 -11.04
CA SER A 66 29.49 17.34 -12.50
C SER A 66 30.45 18.29 -13.23
N PRO A 67 30.73 19.52 -12.75
CA PRO A 67 31.68 20.41 -13.40
C PRO A 67 33.10 19.83 -13.44
N MET A 68 33.58 19.29 -12.32
CA MET A 68 34.92 18.68 -12.24
C MET A 68 35.01 17.42 -13.10
N TYR A 69 33.98 16.59 -13.05
CA TYR A 69 33.92 15.35 -13.83
C TYR A 69 33.90 15.63 -15.33
N TRP A 70 33.19 16.69 -15.76
CA TRP A 70 33.17 17.13 -17.15
C TRP A 70 34.54 17.60 -17.64
N GLN A 71 35.27 18.35 -16.81
CA GLN A 71 36.61 18.83 -17.17
C GLN A 71 37.60 17.70 -17.47
N VAL A 72 37.44 16.55 -16.79
CA VAL A 72 38.33 15.39 -16.95
C VAL A 72 37.83 14.43 -18.04
N TYR A 73 36.53 14.14 -18.06
CA TYR A 73 35.97 13.05 -18.86
C TYR A 73 35.04 13.50 -19.99
N TYR A 74 34.78 14.81 -20.14
CA TYR A 74 33.91 15.41 -21.17
C TYR A 74 32.50 14.79 -21.23
N LYS A 75 32.00 14.28 -20.11
CA LYS A 75 30.68 13.66 -19.98
C LYS A 75 30.11 13.95 -18.58
N PRO A 76 28.77 13.89 -18.38
CA PRO A 76 28.18 14.10 -17.07
C PRO A 76 28.46 12.91 -16.15
N PHE A 77 28.55 13.16 -14.84
CA PHE A 77 28.79 12.11 -13.84
C PHE A 77 27.56 11.20 -13.67
N ILE A 78 26.40 11.80 -13.39
CA ILE A 78 25.11 11.11 -13.29
C ILE A 78 24.06 11.97 -14.00
N THR A 79 23.14 11.32 -14.71
CA THR A 79 22.02 11.98 -15.42
C THR A 79 20.70 11.33 -15.02
N GLY A 80 19.56 11.93 -15.38
CA GLY A 80 18.23 11.33 -15.15
C GLY A 80 17.47 11.84 -13.92
N PHE A 81 18.00 12.82 -13.18
CA PHE A 81 17.34 13.39 -11.99
C PHE A 81 16.03 14.16 -12.26
N LYS A 82 15.66 14.43 -13.52
CA LYS A 82 14.44 15.20 -13.85
C LYS A 82 13.13 14.42 -13.66
N THR A 83 13.16 13.09 -13.71
CA THR A 83 11.95 12.25 -13.77
C THR A 83 11.95 11.15 -12.71
N ILE A 84 12.67 11.33 -11.61
CA ILE A 84 12.73 10.30 -10.57
C ILE A 84 11.45 10.37 -9.75
N SER A 85 10.78 9.22 -9.63
CA SER A 85 9.59 9.06 -8.82
C SER A 85 9.71 7.87 -7.89
N VAL A 86 9.23 8.01 -6.66
CA VAL A 86 9.15 6.93 -5.67
C VAL A 86 7.70 6.45 -5.53
N PRO A 87 7.47 5.14 -5.35
CA PRO A 87 6.14 4.62 -5.11
C PRO A 87 5.63 5.09 -3.74
N PHE A 88 4.37 5.50 -3.66
CA PHE A 88 3.71 5.91 -2.43
C PHE A 88 2.32 5.27 -2.38
N VAL A 89 2.02 4.58 -1.30
CA VAL A 89 0.73 3.94 -1.07
C VAL A 89 -0.20 4.92 -0.37
N ARG A 90 -1.35 5.20 -0.98
CA ARG A 90 -2.44 5.99 -0.41
C ARG A 90 -3.65 5.09 -0.20
N SER A 91 -4.35 5.27 0.91
CA SER A 91 -5.70 4.74 1.10
C SER A 91 -6.73 5.76 0.59
N ASP A 92 -7.65 5.31 -0.26
CA ASP A 92 -8.81 6.08 -0.73
C ASP A 92 -10.10 5.37 -0.26
N GLY A 93 -10.39 5.53 1.04
CA GLY A 93 -11.48 4.82 1.71
C GLY A 93 -11.13 3.35 1.96
N GLU A 94 -11.81 2.44 1.25
CA GLU A 94 -11.60 1.00 1.39
C GLU A 94 -10.53 0.44 0.43
N VAL A 95 -10.06 1.24 -0.52
CA VAL A 95 -9.15 0.81 -1.59
C VAL A 95 -7.78 1.45 -1.42
N TRP A 96 -6.75 0.64 -1.61
CA TRP A 96 -5.35 1.05 -1.48
C TRP A 96 -4.75 1.21 -2.88
N MET A 97 -4.16 2.36 -3.14
CA MET A 97 -3.60 2.72 -4.45
C MET A 97 -2.12 3.05 -4.34
N ILE A 98 -1.33 2.55 -5.29
CA ILE A 98 0.07 2.92 -5.45
C ILE A 98 0.15 4.09 -6.44
N VAL A 99 0.73 5.20 -5.99
CA VAL A 99 0.97 6.40 -6.81
C VAL A 99 2.45 6.71 -6.87
N ASN A 100 2.93 7.21 -7.99
CA ASN A 100 4.33 7.63 -8.14
C ASN A 100 4.46 9.10 -7.74
N ARG A 101 5.19 9.39 -6.66
CA ARG A 101 5.51 10.76 -6.23
C ARG A 101 6.85 11.18 -6.81
N ILE A 102 6.86 12.31 -7.52
CA ILE A 102 8.09 12.92 -8.04
C ILE A 102 8.90 13.49 -6.86
N VAL A 103 10.21 13.26 -6.87
CA VAL A 103 11.14 13.61 -5.78
C VAL A 103 12.02 14.80 -6.12
#